data_AF-A0A2P2KVQ4-F1
#
_entry.id   AF-A0A2P2KVQ4-F1
#
_cell.length_a   1.000
_cell.length_b   1.000
_cell.length_c   1.000
_cell.angle_alpha   90.00
_cell.angle_beta   90.00
_cell.angle_gamma   90.00
#
_symmetry.space_group_name_H-M   'P 1'
#
loop_
_entity.id
_entity.type
_entity.pdbx_description
1 polymer ?
#
loop_
_entity_poly.entity_id
_entity_poly.type
_entity_poly.pdbx_seq_one_letter_code
_entity_poly.pdbx_strand_id
1 'polypeptide(L)'
;MLQCIFLLSDSGEVMLEKQLTGHRVDRSICAWFWDQALSQGDSFKQQQVIASPTHYLFQVVREGITFMACTQVEMPPLMAIEFLCRVADVLSDYLEGLNEDLIKDNFVIVYELLDEMIDNGFPLTTERNILREMIAPPNIVNKVLSVVTGNTSNVNETLPGATASCVPWRTTDIKYANNEVYVDLAEEMDAIINRDGALVKCEIYGEVQVNSHITGVPDLMLSFTNPSMLDDVRFHPCVRFRPWESHQILSFVPPDGQFKLMSYRFVASTRLVLYHF
;
A
#
# COMPACT_ATOMS: atom_id res chain seq x y z
N MET A 1 -18.95 -7.77 1.39
CA MET A 1 -18.31 -7.31 0.14
C MET A 1 -18.48 -5.81 0.09
N LEU A 2 -17.50 -5.07 -0.44
CA LEU A 2 -17.64 -3.63 -0.58
C LEU A 2 -18.68 -3.29 -1.66
N GLN A 3 -19.58 -2.35 -1.39
CA GLN A 3 -20.65 -1.98 -2.31
C GLN A 3 -20.31 -0.72 -3.10
N CYS A 4 -19.57 0.22 -2.49
CA CYS A 4 -19.16 1.45 -3.13
C CYS A 4 -17.88 1.99 -2.50
N ILE A 5 -17.07 2.68 -3.30
CA ILE A 5 -15.90 3.46 -2.88
C ILE A 5 -16.14 4.91 -3.27
N PHE A 6 -15.86 5.83 -2.35
CA PHE A 6 -15.88 7.27 -2.56
C PHE A 6 -14.49 7.85 -2.28
N LEU A 7 -14.08 8.80 -3.10
CA LEU A 7 -12.95 9.69 -2.83
C LEU A 7 -13.53 11.05 -2.50
N LEU A 8 -13.27 11.54 -1.29
CA LEU A 8 -13.80 12.79 -0.78
C LEU A 8 -12.66 13.78 -0.56
N SER A 9 -12.89 15.05 -0.91
CA SER A 9 -11.98 16.14 -0.54
C SER A 9 -12.13 16.50 0.94
N ASP A 10 -11.20 17.28 1.47
CA ASP A 10 -11.24 17.81 2.84
C ASP A 10 -12.43 18.74 3.11
N SER A 11 -12.94 19.40 2.07
CA SER A 11 -14.16 20.21 2.07
C SER A 11 -15.46 19.39 2.02
N GLY A 12 -15.33 18.09 1.80
CA GLY A 12 -16.42 17.11 1.75
C GLY A 12 -17.13 16.98 0.41
N GLU A 13 -16.52 17.49 -0.65
CA GLU A 13 -16.95 17.20 -2.02
C GLU A 13 -16.70 15.73 -2.37
N VAL A 14 -17.66 15.09 -3.03
CA VAL A 14 -17.48 13.76 -3.62
C VAL A 14 -16.78 13.91 -4.96
N MET A 15 -15.46 13.75 -4.97
CA MET A 15 -14.63 13.86 -6.17
C MET A 15 -14.85 12.69 -7.13
N LEU A 16 -14.99 11.48 -6.58
CA LEU A 16 -15.22 10.25 -7.35
C LEU A 16 -16.10 9.28 -6.56
N GLU A 17 -16.96 8.56 -7.26
CA GLU A 17 -17.72 7.43 -6.72
C GLU A 17 -17.60 6.20 -7.65
N LYS A 18 -17.31 5.04 -7.08
CA LYS A 18 -17.27 3.75 -7.78
C LYS A 18 -18.30 2.81 -7.17
N GLN A 19 -19.37 2.54 -7.91
CA GLN A 19 -20.37 1.54 -7.53
C GLN A 19 -19.85 0.16 -7.94
N LEU A 20 -19.74 -0.75 -6.98
CA LEU A 20 -19.13 -2.08 -7.17
C LEU A 20 -20.15 -3.20 -7.33
N THR A 21 -21.40 -2.94 -6.93
CA THR A 21 -22.49 -3.91 -7.00
C THR A 21 -23.67 -3.32 -7.76
N GLY A 22 -24.62 -4.16 -8.18
CA GLY A 22 -25.85 -3.70 -8.85
C GLY A 22 -26.78 -2.85 -7.95
N HIS A 23 -26.56 -2.86 -6.63
CA HIS A 23 -27.30 -2.02 -5.69
C HIS A 23 -26.55 -0.71 -5.48
N ARG A 24 -27.14 0.38 -5.98
CA ARG A 24 -26.55 1.72 -5.88
C ARG A 24 -26.55 2.21 -4.44
N VAL A 25 -25.38 2.60 -3.94
CA VAL A 25 -25.22 3.34 -2.69
C VAL A 25 -25.46 4.82 -2.95
N ASP A 26 -26.36 5.44 -2.19
CA ASP A 26 -26.73 6.84 -2.34
C ASP A 26 -25.71 7.79 -1.67
N ARG A 27 -25.45 8.95 -2.27
CA ARG A 27 -24.48 9.94 -1.78
C ARG A 27 -24.87 10.59 -0.45
N SER A 28 -26.12 10.46 -0.01
CA SER A 28 -26.56 10.90 1.33
C SER A 28 -25.71 10.30 2.45
N ILE A 29 -25.08 9.14 2.24
CA ILE A 29 -24.15 8.55 3.19
C ILE A 29 -22.90 9.42 3.41
N CYS A 30 -22.41 10.07 2.35
CA CYS A 30 -21.27 11.00 2.42
C CYS A 30 -21.67 12.28 3.16
N ALA A 31 -22.88 12.79 2.89
CA ALA A 31 -23.40 13.96 3.61
C ALA A 31 -23.57 13.67 5.11
N TRP A 32 -24.11 12.50 5.46
CA TRP A 32 -24.22 12.05 6.85
C TRP A 32 -22.84 11.92 7.52
N PHE A 33 -21.87 11.32 6.82
CA PHE A 33 -20.51 11.18 7.31
C PHE A 33 -19.88 12.55 7.64
N TRP A 34 -20.03 13.54 6.77
CA TRP A 34 -19.49 14.87 7.00
C TRP A 34 -20.18 15.63 8.13
N ASP A 35 -21.51 15.49 8.27
CA ASP A 35 -22.24 16.05 9.41
C ASP A 35 -21.75 15.48 10.76
N GLN A 36 -21.46 14.17 10.79
CA GLN A 36 -20.85 13.53 11.96
C GLN A 36 -19.42 14.00 12.21
N ALA A 37 -18.61 14.12 11.16
CA ALA A 37 -17.23 14.60 11.27
C ALA A 37 -17.16 16.06 11.77
N LEU A 38 -18.10 16.92 11.37
CA LEU A 38 -18.19 18.31 11.82
C LEU A 38 -18.70 18.42 13.26
N SER A 39 -19.65 17.58 13.67
CA SER A 39 -20.23 17.62 15.02
C SER A 39 -19.33 17.00 16.09
N GLN A 40 -18.62 15.92 15.77
CA GLN A 40 -17.76 15.19 16.71
C GLN A 40 -16.29 15.61 16.63
N GLY A 41 -15.89 16.37 15.60
CA GLY A 41 -14.53 16.85 15.42
C GLY A 41 -13.52 15.75 15.06
N ASP A 42 -12.24 16.01 15.34
CA ASP A 42 -11.12 15.20 14.86
C ASP A 42 -11.14 13.74 15.35
N SER A 43 -11.75 13.46 16.51
CA SER A 43 -11.86 12.09 17.02
C SER A 43 -12.67 11.18 16.10
N PHE A 44 -13.67 11.71 15.39
CA PHE A 44 -14.47 10.93 14.44
C PHE A 44 -13.70 10.67 13.15
N LYS A 45 -12.91 11.64 12.67
CA LYS A 45 -12.03 11.47 11.50
C LYS A 45 -10.94 10.42 11.74
N GLN A 46 -10.55 10.17 12.98
CA GLN A 46 -9.60 9.12 13.34
C GLN A 46 -10.21 7.71 13.36
N GLN A 47 -11.53 7.57 13.37
CA GLN A 47 -12.20 6.26 13.38
C GLN A 47 -12.14 5.63 11.99
N GLN A 48 -11.39 4.53 11.85
CA GLN A 48 -11.27 3.81 10.58
C GLN A 48 -12.53 3.00 10.22
N VAL A 49 -13.35 2.63 11.22
CA VAL A 49 -14.58 1.86 11.04
C VAL A 49 -15.72 2.60 11.73
N ILE A 50 -16.77 2.93 10.98
CA ILE A 50 -17.91 3.70 11.46
C ILE A 50 -19.20 2.95 11.13
N ALA A 51 -20.07 2.79 12.12
CA ALA A 51 -21.43 2.31 11.90
C ALA A 51 -22.36 3.49 11.61
N SER A 52 -22.83 3.60 10.37
CA SER A 52 -23.87 4.56 9.99
C SER A 52 -25.26 3.90 10.09
N PRO A 53 -26.36 4.67 9.92
CA PRO A 53 -27.71 4.11 9.97
C PRO A 53 -27.99 3.05 8.91
N THR A 54 -27.27 3.05 7.79
CA THR A 54 -27.55 2.18 6.64
C THR A 54 -26.39 1.28 6.23
N HIS A 55 -25.15 1.68 6.49
CA HIS A 55 -23.93 0.97 6.08
C HIS A 55 -22.86 1.00 7.17
N TYR A 56 -21.98 0.00 7.16
CA TYR A 56 -20.65 0.13 7.76
C TYR A 56 -19.75 0.88 6.78
N LEU A 57 -19.06 1.89 7.29
CA LEU A 57 -18.11 2.72 6.55
C LEU A 57 -16.70 2.39 7.00
N PHE A 58 -15.79 2.30 6.04
CA PHE A 58 -14.35 2.19 6.27
C PHE A 58 -13.70 3.42 5.69
N GLN A 59 -12.80 4.07 6.42
CA GLN A 59 -12.09 5.25 5.91
C GLN A 59 -10.59 5.20 6.16
N VAL A 60 -9.85 5.77 5.21
CA VAL A 60 -8.43 6.06 5.31
C VAL A 60 -8.20 7.46 4.76
N VAL A 61 -7.36 8.25 5.42
CA VAL A 61 -6.96 9.58 4.96
C VAL A 61 -5.51 9.56 4.46
N ARG A 62 -5.27 10.12 3.29
CA ARG A 62 -3.93 10.32 2.70
C ARG A 62 -3.88 11.69 2.04
N GLU A 63 -2.90 12.50 2.43
CA GLU A 63 -2.63 13.84 1.84
C GLU A 63 -3.89 14.72 1.70
N GLY A 64 -4.80 14.66 2.69
CA GLY A 64 -6.04 15.45 2.69
C GLY A 64 -7.24 14.83 1.95
N ILE A 65 -7.05 13.71 1.24
CA ILE A 65 -8.13 12.97 0.59
C ILE A 65 -8.64 11.86 1.53
N THR A 66 -9.96 11.76 1.69
CA THR A 66 -10.62 10.66 2.41
C THR A 66 -11.06 9.59 1.42
N PHE A 67 -10.44 8.41 1.53
CA PHE A 67 -10.83 7.18 0.84
C PHE A 67 -11.85 6.46 1.70
N MET A 68 -13.10 6.37 1.25
CA MET A 68 -14.20 5.78 2.01
C MET A 68 -14.83 4.61 1.25
N ALA A 69 -15.02 3.46 1.91
CA ALA A 69 -15.76 2.33 1.36
C ALA A 69 -16.98 2.00 2.22
N CYS A 70 -18.04 1.48 1.59
CA CYS A 70 -19.32 1.18 2.24
C CYS A 70 -19.70 -0.29 2.08
N THR A 71 -20.31 -0.89 3.10
CA THR A 71 -20.94 -2.22 3.04
C THR A 71 -22.16 -2.32 3.97
N GLN A 72 -23.20 -3.04 3.57
CA GLN A 72 -24.33 -3.41 4.43
C GLN A 72 -24.14 -4.76 5.13
N VAL A 73 -23.19 -5.56 4.64
CA VAL A 73 -22.92 -6.91 5.13
C VAL A 73 -21.65 -6.90 5.96
N GLU A 74 -21.66 -7.64 7.06
CA GLU A 74 -20.49 -7.87 7.90
C GLU A 74 -19.34 -8.45 7.06
N MET A 75 -18.14 -7.90 7.24
CA MET A 75 -16.92 -8.39 6.63
C MET A 75 -15.71 -8.03 7.50
N PRO A 76 -14.56 -8.73 7.34
CA PRO A 76 -13.35 -8.40 8.08
C PRO A 76 -12.92 -6.94 7.83
N PRO A 77 -12.96 -6.04 8.84
CA PRO A 77 -12.69 -4.61 8.62
C PRO A 77 -11.29 -4.33 8.08
N LEU A 78 -10.31 -5.11 8.53
CA LEU A 78 -8.92 -4.99 8.09
C LEU A 78 -8.74 -5.21 6.58
N MET A 79 -9.58 -6.05 5.95
CA MET A 79 -9.54 -6.24 4.50
C MET A 79 -9.91 -4.95 3.77
N ALA A 80 -10.96 -4.25 4.23
CA ALA A 80 -11.38 -3.00 3.63
C ALA A 80 -10.38 -1.87 3.86
N ILE A 81 -9.85 -1.76 5.09
CA ILE A 81 -8.88 -0.73 5.47
C ILE A 81 -7.56 -0.91 4.70
N GLU A 82 -7.04 -2.14 4.64
CA GLU A 82 -5.82 -2.44 3.90
C GLU A 82 -6.01 -2.17 2.40
N PHE A 83 -7.14 -2.58 1.84
CA PHE A 83 -7.45 -2.30 0.44
C PHE A 83 -7.50 -0.80 0.15
N LEU A 84 -8.14 0.00 1.00
CA LEU A 84 -8.16 1.46 0.83
C LEU A 84 -6.76 2.08 0.95
N CYS A 85 -5.91 1.57 1.85
CA CYS A 85 -4.51 1.97 1.90
C CYS A 85 -3.78 1.65 0.59
N ARG A 86 -3.98 0.44 0.03
CA ARG A 86 -3.39 0.05 -1.26
C ARG A 86 -3.85 0.92 -2.42
N VAL A 87 -5.15 1.25 -2.48
CA VAL A 87 -5.68 2.17 -3.49
C VAL A 87 -4.99 3.53 -3.38
N ALA A 88 -4.91 4.10 -2.18
CA ALA A 88 -4.28 5.40 -2.00
C ALA A 88 -2.78 5.37 -2.37
N ASP A 89 -2.06 4.33 -1.98
CA ASP A 89 -0.64 4.15 -2.33
C ASP A 89 -0.42 3.99 -3.84
N VAL A 90 -1.28 3.23 -4.54
CA VAL A 90 -1.24 3.08 -6.00
C VAL A 90 -1.53 4.41 -6.69
N LEU A 91 -2.54 5.14 -6.26
CA LEU A 91 -2.87 6.44 -6.85
C LEU A 91 -1.77 7.47 -6.61
N SER A 92 -1.19 7.53 -5.41
CA SER A 92 -0.07 8.43 -5.11
C SER A 92 1.13 8.13 -6.01
N ASP A 93 1.43 6.85 -6.25
CA ASP A 93 2.52 6.41 -7.13
C ASP A 93 2.24 6.70 -8.62
N TYR A 94 1.00 6.59 -9.08
CA TYR A 94 0.61 6.89 -10.47
C TYR A 94 0.55 8.38 -10.79
N LEU A 95 0.12 9.19 -9.81
CA LEU A 95 -0.13 10.62 -9.98
C LEU A 95 0.99 11.50 -9.43
N GLU A 96 2.04 10.89 -8.87
CA GLU A 96 3.17 11.57 -8.20
C GLU A 96 2.71 12.46 -7.03
N GLY A 97 1.74 11.98 -6.26
CA GLY A 97 1.11 12.66 -5.14
C GLY A 97 -0.41 12.58 -5.15
N LEU A 98 -1.05 13.10 -4.12
CA LEU A 98 -2.51 13.09 -3.97
C LEU A 98 -3.04 14.47 -3.61
N ASN A 99 -3.84 15.05 -4.50
CA ASN A 99 -4.68 16.21 -4.22
C ASN A 99 -5.94 16.19 -5.10
N GLU A 100 -6.86 17.11 -4.82
CA GLU A 100 -8.15 17.19 -5.50
C GLU A 100 -8.01 17.40 -7.02
N ASP A 101 -7.13 18.32 -7.44
CA ASP A 101 -6.91 18.63 -8.86
C ASP A 101 -6.31 17.43 -9.60
N LEU A 102 -5.31 16.75 -9.03
CA LEU A 102 -4.70 15.57 -9.64
C LEU A 102 -5.70 14.43 -9.88
N ILE A 103 -6.60 14.19 -8.93
CA ILE A 103 -7.63 13.16 -9.09
C ILE A 103 -8.66 13.58 -10.15
N LYS A 104 -9.10 14.84 -10.15
CA LYS A 104 -10.07 15.36 -11.12
C LYS A 104 -9.50 15.38 -12.54
N ASP A 105 -8.24 15.78 -12.71
CA ASP A 105 -7.56 15.85 -14.00
C ASP A 105 -7.25 14.46 -14.59
N ASN A 106 -7.12 13.43 -13.74
CA ASN A 106 -6.80 12.06 -14.16
C ASN A 106 -7.94 11.07 -13.85
N PHE A 107 -9.20 11.54 -13.81
CA PHE A 107 -10.35 10.74 -13.38
C PHE A 107 -10.51 9.41 -14.14
N VAL A 108 -10.15 9.39 -15.43
CA VAL A 108 -10.19 8.17 -16.27
C VAL A 108 -9.27 7.10 -15.71
N ILE A 109 -8.01 7.46 -15.42
CA ILE A 109 -7.00 6.53 -14.90
C ILE A 109 -7.40 6.03 -13.51
N VAL A 110 -7.97 6.91 -12.68
CA VAL A 110 -8.47 6.50 -11.35
C VAL A 110 -9.58 5.46 -11.48
N TYR A 111 -10.52 5.62 -12.42
CA TYR A 111 -11.54 4.60 -12.68
C TYR A 111 -10.96 3.30 -13.25
N GLU A 112 -10.05 3.37 -14.22
CA GLU A 112 -9.37 2.20 -14.79
C GLU A 112 -8.65 1.40 -13.70
N LEU A 113 -7.92 2.09 -12.81
CA LEU A 113 -7.24 1.46 -11.68
C LEU A 113 -8.23 0.82 -10.70
N LEU A 114 -9.31 1.52 -10.34
CA LEU A 114 -10.33 0.95 -9.45
C LEU A 114 -11.04 -0.26 -10.08
N ASP A 115 -11.29 -0.26 -11.39
CA ASP A 115 -11.88 -1.41 -12.11
C ASP A 115 -10.99 -2.65 -12.06
N GLU A 116 -9.68 -2.46 -12.11
CA GLU A 116 -8.72 -3.57 -12.08
C GLU A 116 -8.39 -4.02 -10.64
N MET A 117 -8.40 -3.09 -9.69
CA MET A 117 -8.07 -3.36 -8.29
C MET A 117 -9.18 -4.08 -7.53
N ILE A 118 -10.44 -3.93 -7.93
CA ILE A 118 -11.60 -4.52 -7.22
C ILE A 118 -12.70 -4.95 -8.18
N ASP A 119 -13.16 -6.20 -8.02
CA ASP A 119 -14.30 -6.74 -8.77
C ASP A 119 -15.39 -7.21 -7.81
N ASN A 120 -16.63 -6.80 -8.07
CA ASN A 120 -17.83 -7.13 -7.29
C ASN A 120 -17.65 -7.00 -5.76
N GLY A 121 -16.87 -6.01 -5.32
CA GLY A 121 -16.62 -5.76 -3.90
C GLY A 121 -15.52 -6.58 -3.25
N PHE A 122 -14.71 -7.30 -4.02
CA PHE A 122 -13.56 -8.08 -3.58
C PHE A 122 -12.26 -7.57 -4.22
N PRO A 123 -11.22 -7.24 -3.42
CA PRO A 123 -9.92 -6.87 -3.96
C PRO A 123 -9.35 -7.96 -4.88
N LEU A 124 -8.82 -7.55 -6.05
CA LEU A 124 -8.25 -8.42 -7.07
C LEU A 124 -6.76 -8.09 -7.28
N THR A 125 -6.42 -7.30 -8.31
CA THR A 125 -5.03 -6.98 -8.65
C THR A 125 -4.59 -5.71 -7.94
N THR A 126 -3.78 -5.83 -6.89
CA THR A 126 -3.27 -4.67 -6.12
C THR A 126 -1.76 -4.46 -6.24
N GLU A 127 -1.10 -5.27 -7.06
CA GLU A 127 0.35 -5.22 -7.28
C GLU A 127 0.70 -4.15 -8.33
N ARG A 128 1.50 -3.16 -7.92
CA ARG A 128 1.82 -1.97 -8.74
C ARG A 128 2.45 -2.32 -10.09
N ASN A 129 3.33 -3.31 -10.12
CA ASN A 129 4.03 -3.71 -11.35
C ASN A 129 3.06 -4.30 -12.38
N ILE A 130 2.09 -5.09 -11.92
CA ILE A 130 1.06 -5.65 -12.81
C ILE A 130 0.14 -4.52 -13.28
N LEU A 131 -0.29 -3.63 -12.38
CA LEU A 131 -1.12 -2.49 -12.72
C LEU A 131 -0.47 -1.59 -13.76
N ARG A 132 0.83 -1.27 -13.64
CA ARG A 132 1.57 -0.41 -14.58
C ARG A 132 1.71 -1.02 -15.97
N GLU A 133 1.75 -2.34 -16.05
CA GLU A 133 1.78 -3.07 -17.31
C GLU A 133 0.38 -3.16 -17.96
N MET A 134 -0.71 -3.11 -17.18
CA MET A 134 -2.08 -3.09 -17.72
C MET A 134 -2.55 -1.69 -18.09
N ILE A 135 -2.26 -0.72 -17.21
CA ILE A 135 -2.73 0.66 -17.26
C ILE A 135 -1.49 1.54 -17.17
N ALA A 136 -1.13 2.15 -18.30
CA ALA A 136 0.07 2.98 -18.39
C ALA A 136 -0.08 4.26 -17.54
N PRO A 137 0.93 4.62 -16.72
CA PRO A 137 0.91 5.88 -15.99
C PRO A 137 0.79 7.10 -16.91
N PRO A 138 0.20 8.20 -16.41
CA PRO A 138 0.07 9.44 -17.18
C PRO A 138 1.44 10.11 -17.35
N ASN A 139 2.11 9.88 -18.47
CA ASN A 139 3.34 10.61 -18.83
C ASN A 139 3.04 11.70 -19.87
N ILE A 140 3.78 12.82 -19.84
CA ILE A 140 3.66 13.93 -20.81
C ILE A 140 3.84 13.40 -22.24
N VAL A 141 4.73 12.43 -22.41
CA VAL A 141 4.97 11.77 -23.69
C VAL A 141 3.73 10.99 -24.15
N ASN A 142 3.02 10.31 -23.25
CA ASN A 142 1.79 9.57 -23.59
C ASN A 142 0.67 10.52 -24.02
N LYS A 143 0.53 11.69 -23.37
CA LYS A 143 -0.42 12.73 -23.77
C LYS A 143 -0.13 13.31 -25.16
N VAL A 144 1.14 13.45 -25.53
CA VAL A 144 1.54 13.93 -26.87
C VAL A 144 1.41 12.82 -27.92
N LEU A 145 1.76 11.58 -27.55
CA LEU A 145 1.65 10.43 -28.43
C LEU A 145 0.19 10.14 -28.80
N SER A 146 -0.74 10.20 -27.84
CA SER A 146 -2.16 9.97 -28.08
C SER A 146 -2.78 11.00 -29.04
N VAL A 147 -2.31 12.24 -29.01
CA VAL A 147 -2.72 13.31 -29.95
C VAL A 147 -2.18 13.05 -31.35
N VAL A 148 -0.99 12.46 -31.48
CA VAL A 148 -0.31 12.22 -32.75
C VAL A 148 -0.72 10.90 -33.41
N THR A 149 -0.93 9.84 -32.63
CA THR A 149 -1.22 8.49 -33.14
C THR A 149 -2.71 8.18 -33.22
N GLY A 150 -3.56 8.98 -32.56
CA GLY A 150 -5.00 8.72 -32.48
C GLY A 150 -5.37 7.54 -31.55
N ASN A 151 -4.41 6.91 -30.89
CA ASN A 151 -4.66 5.92 -29.85
C ASN A 151 -4.88 6.63 -28.52
N THR A 152 -6.13 6.60 -28.03
CA THR A 152 -6.55 7.24 -26.77
C THR A 152 -6.65 6.28 -25.59
N SER A 153 -6.34 5.00 -25.76
CA SER A 153 -6.45 4.00 -24.69
C SER A 153 -5.16 3.91 -23.87
N ASN A 154 -5.27 4.09 -22.55
CA ASN A 154 -4.18 3.83 -21.60
C ASN A 154 -4.05 2.34 -21.24
N VAL A 155 -5.00 1.52 -21.69
CA VAL A 155 -5.07 0.08 -21.45
C VAL A 155 -4.31 -0.67 -22.54
N ASN A 156 -3.43 -1.58 -22.14
CA ASN A 156 -2.70 -2.44 -23.06
C ASN A 156 -3.56 -3.62 -23.54
N GLU A 157 -3.47 -3.96 -24.84
CA GLU A 157 -4.24 -5.07 -25.43
C GLU A 157 -3.75 -6.47 -25.01
N THR A 158 -2.53 -6.57 -24.47
CA THR A 158 -1.93 -7.83 -24.01
C THR A 158 -1.84 -7.88 -22.49
N LEU A 159 -2.36 -8.95 -21.90
CA LEU A 159 -2.26 -9.21 -20.46
C LEU A 159 -0.78 -9.35 -20.04
N PRO A 160 -0.40 -8.75 -18.90
CA PRO A 160 0.94 -8.87 -18.34
C PRO A 160 1.35 -10.31 -18.11
N GLY A 161 2.58 -10.68 -18.46
CA GLY A 161 3.12 -12.01 -18.15
C GLY A 161 3.15 -12.30 -16.64
N ALA A 162 3.20 -11.26 -15.80
CA ALA A 162 3.16 -11.35 -14.35
C ALA A 162 1.82 -11.87 -13.79
N THR A 163 0.70 -11.71 -14.50
CA THR A 163 -0.62 -12.22 -14.07
C THR A 163 -0.66 -13.75 -13.96
N ALA A 164 0.19 -14.45 -14.73
CA ALA A 164 0.31 -15.90 -14.68
C ALA A 164 1.52 -16.38 -13.84
N SER A 165 2.29 -15.45 -13.26
CA SER A 165 3.53 -15.72 -12.54
C SER A 165 3.27 -15.95 -11.05
N CYS A 166 4.00 -16.89 -10.44
CA CYS A 166 4.04 -17.03 -8.98
C CYS A 166 4.88 -15.94 -8.29
N VAL A 167 5.44 -14.99 -9.07
CA VAL A 167 6.24 -13.85 -8.62
C VAL A 167 5.63 -12.57 -9.22
N PRO A 168 4.44 -12.15 -8.75
CA PRO A 168 3.70 -11.03 -9.34
C PRO A 168 4.39 -9.67 -9.17
N TRP A 169 5.30 -9.56 -8.20
CA TRP A 169 6.04 -8.32 -7.89
C TRP A 169 7.30 -8.12 -8.76
N ARG A 170 7.64 -9.01 -9.70
CA ARG A 170 8.86 -8.88 -10.51
C ARG A 170 8.65 -9.30 -11.96
N THR A 171 9.04 -8.46 -12.91
CA THR A 171 8.99 -8.77 -14.35
C THR A 171 10.22 -9.59 -14.79
N THR A 172 10.10 -10.33 -15.90
CA THR A 172 11.14 -11.28 -16.37
C THR A 172 12.15 -10.67 -17.32
N ASP A 173 11.87 -9.48 -17.84
CA ASP A 173 12.57 -8.79 -18.92
C ASP A 173 13.63 -7.77 -18.45
N ILE A 174 13.74 -7.55 -17.14
CA ILE A 174 14.67 -6.62 -16.51
C ILE A 174 16.12 -7.00 -16.85
N LYS A 175 16.89 -6.02 -17.35
CA LYS A 175 18.31 -6.15 -17.68
C LYS A 175 19.11 -4.98 -17.13
N TYR A 176 20.16 -5.31 -16.39
CA TYR A 176 21.15 -4.36 -15.88
C TYR A 176 22.53 -4.70 -16.44
N ALA A 177 23.36 -3.68 -16.66
CA ALA A 177 24.75 -3.87 -17.09
C ALA A 177 25.58 -4.54 -15.99
N ASN A 178 25.34 -4.14 -14.73
CA ASN A 178 25.93 -4.73 -13.53
C ASN A 178 24.80 -5.18 -12.60
N ASN A 179 24.93 -6.35 -12.01
CA ASN A 179 23.96 -6.85 -11.03
C ASN A 179 24.40 -6.45 -9.63
N GLU A 180 23.62 -5.61 -8.95
CA GLU A 180 23.95 -5.06 -7.64
C GLU A 180 22.74 -5.11 -6.70
N VAL A 181 22.99 -5.37 -5.41
CA VAL A 181 21.97 -5.31 -4.36
C VAL A 181 22.55 -4.55 -3.17
N TYR A 182 21.85 -3.50 -2.77
CA TYR A 182 22.15 -2.75 -1.56
C TYR A 182 21.12 -3.10 -0.50
N VAL A 183 21.57 -3.29 0.74
CA VAL A 183 20.72 -3.62 1.87
C VAL A 183 21.06 -2.66 3.00
N ASP A 184 20.09 -1.84 3.36
CA ASP A 184 20.19 -0.87 4.44
C ASP A 184 19.37 -1.35 5.63
N LEU A 185 19.98 -1.31 6.82
CA LEU A 185 19.32 -1.62 8.08
C LEU A 185 19.03 -0.30 8.81
N ALA A 186 17.78 0.11 8.83
CA ALA A 186 17.33 1.31 9.52
C ALA A 186 16.68 0.90 10.84
N GLU A 187 17.23 1.37 11.97
CA GLU A 187 16.72 1.07 13.31
C GLU A 187 16.36 2.37 14.03
N GLU A 188 15.16 2.41 14.60
CA GLU A 188 14.69 3.46 15.49
C GLU A 188 14.55 2.89 16.90
N MET A 189 15.01 3.64 17.90
CA MET A 189 15.05 3.18 19.29
C MET A 189 14.23 4.09 20.20
N ASP A 190 13.17 3.53 20.74
CA ASP A 190 12.29 4.16 21.72
C ASP A 190 12.67 3.72 23.13
N ALA A 191 13.24 4.65 23.90
CA ALA A 191 13.64 4.40 25.28
C ALA A 191 12.94 5.34 26.27
N ILE A 192 12.42 4.78 27.37
CA ILE A 192 11.90 5.52 28.52
C ILE A 192 12.88 5.34 29.67
N ILE A 193 13.45 6.45 30.14
CA ILE A 193 14.38 6.50 31.28
C ILE A 193 13.68 7.24 32.41
N ASN A 194 13.69 6.68 33.62
CA ASN A 194 13.10 7.33 34.78
C ASN A 194 14.03 8.44 35.33
N ARG A 195 13.55 9.20 36.31
CA ARG A 195 14.32 10.28 36.96
C ARG A 195 15.63 9.79 37.59
N ASP A 196 15.69 8.54 38.03
CA ASP A 196 16.87 7.94 38.66
C ASP A 196 17.90 7.44 37.62
N GLY A 197 17.64 7.63 36.33
CA GLY A 197 18.50 7.17 35.24
C GLY A 197 18.32 5.68 34.90
N ALA A 198 17.33 5.00 35.49
CA ALA A 198 17.04 3.61 35.18
C ALA A 198 16.17 3.48 33.93
N LEU A 199 16.53 2.53 33.06
CA LEU A 199 15.77 2.18 31.87
C LEU A 199 14.46 1.48 32.26
N VAL A 200 13.33 2.10 31.92
CA VAL A 200 11.98 1.56 32.16
C VAL A 200 11.53 0.72 30.97
N LYS A 201 11.78 1.20 29.76
CA LYS A 201 11.39 0.54 28.50
C LYS A 201 12.42 0.88 27.43
N CYS A 202 12.75 -0.09 26.58
CA CYS A 202 13.56 0.12 25.38
C CYS A 202 13.09 -0.83 24.29
N GLU A 203 12.54 -0.26 23.22
CA GLU A 203 12.10 -1.00 22.04
C GLU A 203 12.88 -0.47 20.84
N ILE A 204 13.41 -1.39 20.04
CA ILE A 204 14.04 -1.06 18.77
C ILE A 204 13.10 -1.56 17.68
N TYR A 205 12.78 -0.67 16.75
CA TYR A 205 12.02 -0.96 15.54
C TYR A 205 12.97 -0.93 14.36
N GLY A 206 13.15 -2.07 13.72
CA GLY A 206 14.08 -2.22 12.61
C GLY A 206 13.36 -2.45 11.29
N GLU A 207 13.90 -1.88 10.23
CA GLU A 207 13.49 -2.10 8.85
C GLU A 207 14.70 -2.52 8.01
N VAL A 208 14.50 -3.55 7.18
CA VAL A 208 15.48 -3.95 6.16
C VAL A 208 15.00 -3.38 4.83
N GLN A 209 15.67 -2.34 4.37
CA GLN A 209 15.42 -1.70 3.09
C GLN A 209 16.37 -2.28 2.05
N VAL A 210 15.86 -2.65 0.89
CA VAL A 210 16.63 -3.29 -0.18
C VAL A 210 16.50 -2.47 -1.44
N ASN A 211 17.62 -2.24 -2.13
CA ASN A 211 17.65 -1.66 -3.47
C ASN A 211 18.28 -2.66 -4.44
N SER A 212 17.46 -3.33 -5.24
CA SER A 212 17.86 -4.45 -6.10
C SER A 212 17.90 -4.05 -7.57
N HIS A 213 19.09 -4.08 -8.17
CA HIS A 213 19.31 -3.90 -9.60
C HIS A 213 19.94 -5.18 -10.17
N ILE A 214 19.13 -6.24 -10.31
CA ILE A 214 19.58 -7.54 -10.83
C ILE A 214 18.79 -7.90 -12.10
N THR A 215 19.44 -8.53 -13.06
CA THR A 215 18.83 -9.02 -14.31
C THR A 215 18.00 -10.28 -14.08
N GLY A 216 16.85 -10.41 -14.76
CA GLY A 216 16.01 -11.61 -14.74
C GLY A 216 15.30 -11.85 -13.40
N VAL A 217 15.15 -13.12 -13.00
CA VAL A 217 14.39 -13.55 -11.79
C VAL A 217 15.34 -14.24 -10.78
N PRO A 218 16.15 -13.48 -10.02
CA PRO A 218 17.11 -14.04 -9.09
C PRO A 218 16.43 -14.56 -7.81
N ASP A 219 16.92 -15.66 -7.26
CA ASP A 219 16.53 -16.17 -5.94
C ASP A 219 17.63 -15.79 -4.94
N LEU A 220 17.29 -14.93 -3.96
CA LEU A 220 18.21 -14.43 -2.96
C LEU A 220 17.97 -15.11 -1.61
N MET A 221 19.06 -15.29 -0.86
CA MET A 221 19.02 -15.71 0.53
C MET A 221 19.72 -14.70 1.43
N LEU A 222 19.06 -14.29 2.49
CA LEU A 222 19.60 -13.43 3.55
C LEU A 222 19.38 -14.10 4.90
N SER A 223 20.38 -14.05 5.77
CA SER A 223 20.28 -14.56 7.14
C SER A 223 20.88 -13.56 8.13
N PHE A 224 20.29 -13.53 9.32
CA PHE A 224 20.86 -12.81 10.46
C PHE A 224 21.78 -13.74 11.23
N THR A 225 22.81 -13.17 11.88
CA THR A 225 23.66 -13.95 12.80
C THR A 225 22.88 -14.45 14.01
N ASN A 226 21.91 -13.67 14.51
CA ASN A 226 21.07 -14.05 15.64
C ASN A 226 19.59 -13.70 15.40
N PRO A 227 18.88 -14.48 14.57
CA PRO A 227 17.49 -14.21 14.24
C PRO A 227 16.55 -14.41 15.44
N SER A 228 16.97 -15.15 16.47
CA SER A 228 16.17 -15.39 17.68
C SER A 228 15.93 -14.14 18.53
N MET A 229 16.67 -13.06 18.27
CA MET A 229 16.44 -11.76 18.90
C MET A 229 15.32 -10.96 18.22
N LEU A 230 14.88 -11.37 17.03
CA LEU A 230 13.89 -10.62 16.25
C LEU A 230 12.48 -11.03 16.68
N ASP A 231 11.75 -10.09 17.28
CA ASP A 231 10.34 -10.21 17.63
C ASP A 231 9.45 -9.54 16.56
N ASP A 232 8.15 -9.89 16.54
CA ASP A 232 7.11 -9.27 15.69
C ASP A 232 7.51 -9.05 14.23
N VAL A 233 8.17 -10.06 13.65
CA VAL A 233 8.70 -9.96 12.30
C VAL A 233 7.57 -9.90 11.27
N ARG A 234 7.66 -8.95 10.34
CA ARG A 234 6.75 -8.77 9.20
C ARG A 234 7.56 -8.78 7.92
N PHE A 235 7.07 -9.50 6.92
CA PHE A 235 7.77 -9.68 5.65
C PHE A 235 7.05 -9.00 4.50
N HIS A 236 7.84 -8.60 3.51
CA HIS A 236 7.33 -8.38 2.17
C HIS A 236 6.78 -9.69 1.59
N PRO A 237 5.71 -9.65 0.77
CA PRO A 237 5.15 -10.85 0.11
C PRO A 237 6.15 -11.68 -0.69
N CYS A 238 7.30 -11.11 -1.04
CA CYS A 238 8.35 -11.80 -1.77
C CYS A 238 9.09 -12.86 -0.95
N VAL A 239 9.00 -12.80 0.39
CA VAL A 239 9.66 -13.73 1.30
C VAL A 239 8.86 -15.01 1.44
N ARG A 240 9.51 -16.13 1.18
CA ARG A 240 8.95 -17.46 1.41
C ARG A 240 8.94 -17.75 2.90
N PHE A 241 7.77 -18.02 3.45
CA PHE A 241 7.61 -18.22 4.89
C PHE A 241 8.23 -19.54 5.40
N ARG A 242 8.16 -20.63 4.62
CA ARG A 242 8.65 -21.95 5.07
C ARG A 242 10.15 -21.99 5.40
N PRO A 243 11.06 -21.43 4.56
CA PRO A 243 12.48 -21.31 4.91
C PRO A 243 12.72 -20.51 6.19
N TRP A 244 11.98 -19.42 6.41
CA TRP A 244 12.06 -18.64 7.63
C TRP A 244 11.64 -19.46 8.84
N GLU A 245 10.47 -20.09 8.80
CA GLU A 245 9.94 -20.88 9.91
C GLU A 245 10.88 -22.05 10.30
N SER A 246 11.46 -22.73 9.31
CA SER A 246 12.30 -23.91 9.57
C SER A 246 13.76 -23.58 9.91
N HIS A 247 14.34 -22.54 9.30
CA HIS A 247 15.79 -22.29 9.36
C HIS A 247 16.14 -20.83 9.67
N GLN A 248 15.16 -19.95 9.84
CA GLN A 248 15.34 -18.52 10.05
C GLN A 248 16.15 -17.85 8.93
N ILE A 249 15.93 -18.31 7.69
CA ILE A 249 16.55 -17.78 6.47
C ILE A 249 15.47 -17.08 5.65
N LEU A 250 15.75 -15.85 5.24
CA LEU A 250 14.92 -15.14 4.26
C LEU A 250 15.29 -15.68 2.87
N SER A 251 14.36 -16.35 2.21
CA SER A 251 14.48 -16.73 0.79
C SER A 251 13.42 -15.98 0.00
N PHE A 252 13.83 -15.24 -1.04
CA PHE A 252 12.93 -14.37 -1.78
C PHE A 252 13.44 -14.07 -3.18
N VAL A 253 12.51 -13.75 -4.07
CA VAL A 253 12.81 -13.09 -5.36
C VAL A 253 12.54 -11.60 -5.16
N PRO A 254 13.55 -10.71 -5.16
CA PRO A 254 13.33 -9.29 -4.85
C PRO A 254 12.49 -8.58 -5.91
N PRO A 255 11.54 -7.71 -5.53
CA PRO A 255 11.10 -6.62 -6.41
C PRO A 255 12.29 -5.86 -6.99
N ASP A 256 12.06 -5.20 -8.12
CA ASP A 256 13.09 -4.36 -8.74
C ASP A 256 13.15 -2.97 -8.08
N GLY A 257 14.34 -2.41 -7.95
CA GLY A 257 14.56 -1.12 -7.29
C GLY A 257 14.40 -1.19 -5.77
N GLN A 258 13.90 -0.10 -5.18
CA GLN A 258 13.79 0.07 -3.73
C GLN A 258 12.51 -0.55 -3.16
N PHE A 259 12.63 -1.37 -2.13
CA PHE A 259 11.50 -1.91 -1.37
C PHE A 259 11.90 -2.29 0.05
N LYS A 260 10.92 -2.31 0.95
CA LYS A 260 11.08 -2.82 2.33
C LYS A 260 10.93 -4.33 2.32
N LEU A 261 12.03 -5.06 2.61
CA LEU A 261 12.04 -6.52 2.65
C LEU A 261 11.34 -7.08 3.90
N MET A 262 11.62 -6.48 5.05
CA MET A 262 11.02 -6.88 6.32
C MET A 262 11.08 -5.74 7.34
N SER A 263 10.25 -5.84 8.37
CA SER A 263 10.45 -5.12 9.64
C SER A 263 10.43 -6.09 10.80
N TYR A 264 11.08 -5.71 11.88
CA TYR A 264 11.13 -6.47 13.11
C TYR A 264 11.13 -5.52 14.30
N ARG A 265 10.83 -6.08 15.48
CA ARG A 265 10.97 -5.40 16.75
C ARG A 265 12.00 -6.15 17.58
N PHE A 266 12.73 -5.45 18.42
CA PHE A 266 13.61 -6.03 19.41
C PHE A 266 13.36 -5.35 20.76
N VAL A 267 13.11 -6.12 21.81
CA VAL A 267 12.96 -5.60 23.17
C VAL A 267 14.29 -5.74 23.91
N ALA A 268 14.96 -4.62 24.13
CA ALA A 268 16.24 -4.61 24.83
C ALA A 268 16.01 -4.81 26.33
N SER A 269 16.57 -5.89 26.88
CA SER A 269 16.18 -6.36 28.21
C SER A 269 17.00 -5.82 29.38
N THR A 270 18.09 -5.05 29.20
CA THR A 270 18.75 -4.43 30.40
C THR A 270 19.87 -3.41 30.18
N ARG A 271 20.43 -3.23 28.97
CA ARG A 271 21.53 -2.28 28.74
C ARG A 271 21.44 -1.63 27.36
N LEU A 272 21.29 -0.32 27.36
CA LEU A 272 21.61 0.54 26.22
C LEU A 272 23.14 0.56 26.08
N VAL A 273 23.68 -0.19 25.13
CA VAL A 273 25.05 0.05 24.66
C VAL A 273 24.91 0.87 23.39
N LEU A 274 24.81 2.19 23.55
CA LEU A 274 25.02 3.10 22.44
C LEU A 274 26.51 3.01 22.07
N TYR A 275 26.81 2.28 21.00
CA TYR A 275 28.11 2.38 20.38
C TYR A 275 28.22 3.79 19.78
N HIS A 276 28.91 4.69 20.47
CA HIS A 276 29.46 5.87 19.83
C HIS A 276 30.51 5.39 18.83
N PHE A 277 30.23 5.55 17.54
CA PHE A 277 31.23 5.52 16.49
C PHE A 277 32.11 6.77 16.56
#